data_AF-A0AAW4SDC8-F1
#
_entry.id   AF-A0AAW4SDC8-F1
#
_cell.length_a   1.000
_cell.length_b   1.000
_cell.length_c   1.000
_cell.angle_alpha   90.00
_cell.angle_beta   90.00
_cell.angle_gamma   90.00
#
_symmetry.space_group_name_H-M   'P 1'
#
loop_
_entity.id
_entity.type
_entity.pdbx_description
1 polymer ?
#
loop_
_entity_poly.entity_id
_entity_poly.type
_entity_poly.pdbx_seq_one_letter_code
_entity_poly.pdbx_strand_id
1 'polypeptide(L)'
;MNTENIVKHLRVLWRTDRIIADIRLRHLLIGLGLRAFAALIAAFGLLMLELSAYFALVQIWSAITAAAILGAVNFVIAAALFLIAGRAPSGRDIELANEIHDTSIEALQLEARALQAQVSGAVHHPLSTIVPVLLPLIAIIIKTLRTTARSSNDASSAEAQS
;
A
#
# COMPACT_ATOMS: atom_id res chain seq x y z
N MET A 1 4.31 4.99 -36.26
CA MET A 1 4.33 5.31 -34.81
C MET A 1 5.70 4.91 -34.29
N ASN A 2 6.51 5.88 -33.85
CA ASN A 2 7.95 5.66 -33.57
C ASN A 2 8.15 4.93 -32.23
N THR A 3 8.33 3.62 -32.31
CA THR A 3 8.82 2.75 -31.23
C THR A 3 10.08 3.30 -30.54
N GLU A 4 10.94 4.00 -31.29
CA GLU A 4 12.15 4.65 -30.77
C GLU A 4 11.88 5.73 -29.72
N ASN A 5 10.80 6.50 -29.89
CA ASN A 5 10.40 7.52 -28.91
C ASN A 5 9.84 6.86 -27.65
N ILE A 6 9.06 5.78 -27.80
CA ILE A 6 8.51 5.02 -26.67
C ILE A 6 9.64 4.43 -25.82
N VAL A 7 10.66 3.82 -26.44
CA VAL A 7 11.81 3.25 -25.70
C VAL A 7 12.63 4.32 -25.00
N LYS A 8 12.81 5.51 -25.62
CA LYS A 8 13.46 6.66 -24.96
C LYS A 8 12.68 7.13 -23.73
N HIS A 9 11.38 7.36 -23.87
CA HIS A 9 10.54 7.80 -22.75
C HIS A 9 10.47 6.75 -21.62
N LEU A 10 10.35 5.45 -21.97
CA LEU A 10 10.31 4.36 -21.00
C LEU A 10 11.64 4.20 -20.23
N ARG A 11 12.78 4.40 -20.91
CA ARG A 11 14.10 4.35 -20.28
C ARG A 11 14.33 5.52 -19.32
N VAL A 12 13.82 6.70 -19.65
CA VAL A 12 13.85 7.86 -18.76
C VAL A 12 12.96 7.63 -17.54
N LEU A 13 11.74 7.11 -17.73
CA LEU A 13 10.81 6.80 -16.65
C LEU A 13 11.40 5.74 -15.69
N TRP A 14 11.93 4.66 -16.23
CA TRP A 14 12.56 3.58 -15.46
C TRP A 14 13.74 4.06 -14.61
N ARG A 15 14.56 4.99 -15.15
CA ARG A 15 15.71 5.54 -14.42
C ARG A 15 15.23 6.36 -13.21
N THR A 16 14.17 7.14 -13.38
CA THR A 16 13.58 7.93 -12.29
C THR A 16 12.93 7.03 -11.23
N ASP A 17 12.15 6.03 -11.65
CA ASP A 17 11.51 5.07 -10.73
C ASP A 17 12.54 4.27 -9.92
N ARG A 18 13.65 3.89 -10.53
CA ARG A 18 14.73 3.18 -9.83
C ARG A 18 15.38 4.04 -8.75
N ILE A 19 15.54 5.35 -8.97
CA ILE A 19 16.11 6.27 -7.98
C ILE A 19 15.14 6.44 -6.80
N ILE A 20 13.85 6.60 -7.08
CA ILE A 20 12.81 6.76 -6.06
C ILE A 20 12.67 5.46 -5.23
N ALA A 21 12.68 4.31 -5.88
CA ALA A 21 12.62 3.02 -5.22
C ALA A 21 13.84 2.78 -4.32
N ASP A 22 15.04 3.14 -4.76
CA ASP A 22 16.27 2.96 -3.96
C ASP A 22 16.27 3.84 -2.69
N ILE A 23 15.85 5.10 -2.81
CA ILE A 23 15.74 6.02 -1.65
C ILE A 23 14.72 5.48 -0.64
N ARG A 24 13.53 5.07 -1.11
CA ARG A 24 12.47 4.52 -0.25
C ARG A 24 12.88 3.20 0.38
N LEU A 25 13.53 2.31 -0.39
CA LEU A 25 14.03 1.03 0.10
C LEU A 25 15.10 1.24 1.17
N ARG A 26 16.05 2.15 0.96
CA ARG A 26 17.10 2.44 1.96
C ARG A 26 16.50 3.02 3.24
N HIS A 27 15.53 3.91 3.14
CA HIS A 27 14.86 4.48 4.31
C HIS A 27 14.08 3.40 5.09
N LEU A 28 13.39 2.51 4.39
CA LEU A 28 12.70 1.36 4.98
C LEU A 28 13.68 0.35 5.60
N LEU A 29 14.78 0.02 4.92
CA LEU A 29 15.78 -0.94 5.39
C LEU A 29 16.49 -0.44 6.65
N ILE A 30 16.86 0.83 6.71
CA ILE A 30 17.51 1.41 7.89
C ILE A 30 16.51 1.51 9.05
N GLY A 31 15.29 2.00 8.78
CA GLY A 31 14.24 2.10 9.81
C GLY A 31 13.80 0.75 10.36
N LEU A 32 13.60 -0.24 9.49
CA LEU A 32 13.22 -1.60 9.87
C LEU A 32 14.39 -2.33 10.54
N GLY A 33 15.61 -2.18 10.02
CA GLY A 33 16.81 -2.80 10.56
C GLY A 33 17.08 -2.37 12.00
N LEU A 34 17.01 -1.07 12.29
CA LEU A 34 17.21 -0.56 13.65
C LEU A 34 16.11 -1.01 14.61
N ARG A 35 14.85 -1.03 14.15
CA ARG A 35 13.70 -1.53 14.94
C ARG A 35 13.79 -3.03 15.22
N ALA A 36 14.17 -3.83 14.21
CA ALA A 36 14.35 -5.26 14.36
C ALA A 36 15.50 -5.59 15.32
N PHE A 37 16.61 -4.86 15.22
CA PHE A 37 17.74 -5.02 16.13
C PHE A 37 17.39 -4.62 17.57
N ALA A 38 16.66 -3.52 17.75
CA ALA A 38 16.14 -3.12 19.06
C ALA A 38 15.19 -4.17 19.65
N ALA A 39 14.27 -4.72 18.84
CA ALA A 39 13.37 -5.79 19.25
C ALA A 39 14.13 -7.07 19.65
N LEU A 40 15.18 -7.41 18.91
CA LEU A 40 16.04 -8.56 19.23
C LEU A 40 16.75 -8.36 20.58
N ILE A 41 17.36 -7.18 20.80
CA ILE A 41 17.99 -6.86 22.08
C ILE A 41 16.96 -6.91 23.22
N ALA A 42 15.77 -6.35 23.02
CA ALA A 42 14.70 -6.39 24.00
C ALA A 42 14.28 -7.83 24.34
N ALA A 43 14.17 -8.71 23.33
CA ALA A 43 13.87 -10.13 23.54
C ALA A 43 14.96 -10.83 24.35
N PHE A 44 16.23 -10.63 24.00
CA PHE A 44 17.35 -11.19 24.77
C PHE A 44 17.41 -10.64 26.20
N GLY A 45 17.17 -9.35 26.38
CA GLY A 45 17.10 -8.72 27.70
C GLY A 45 15.97 -9.29 28.55
N LEU A 46 14.80 -9.48 27.96
CA LEU A 46 13.65 -10.09 28.63
C LEU A 46 13.95 -11.54 29.04
N LEU A 47 14.55 -12.33 28.15
CA LEU A 47 15.00 -13.69 28.48
C LEU A 47 16.01 -13.70 29.63
N MET A 48 17.03 -12.85 29.58
CA MET A 48 18.02 -12.78 30.66
C MET A 48 17.42 -12.36 31.99
N LEU A 49 16.47 -11.41 31.97
CA LEU A 49 15.72 -11.00 33.15
C LEU A 49 14.87 -12.16 33.69
N GLU A 50 14.26 -12.96 32.82
CA GLU A 50 13.51 -14.15 33.20
C GLU A 50 14.41 -15.19 33.89
N LEU A 51 15.57 -15.53 33.29
CA LEU A 51 16.51 -16.46 33.95
C LEU A 51 16.97 -15.92 35.31
N SER A 52 17.31 -14.63 35.39
CA SER A 52 17.74 -13.99 36.64
C SER A 52 16.64 -14.05 37.70
N ALA A 53 15.42 -13.70 37.34
CA ALA A 53 14.27 -13.74 38.25
C ALA A 53 13.94 -15.18 38.67
N TYR A 54 14.03 -16.15 37.76
CA TYR A 54 13.84 -17.56 38.06
C TYR A 54 14.85 -18.05 39.10
N PHE A 55 16.15 -17.80 38.89
CA PHE A 55 17.20 -18.20 39.82
C PHE A 55 17.11 -17.49 41.17
N ALA A 56 16.64 -16.24 41.21
CA ALA A 56 16.37 -15.55 42.46
C ALA A 56 15.16 -16.12 43.20
N LEU A 57 14.09 -16.44 42.47
CA LEU A 57 12.83 -16.89 43.06
C LEU A 57 12.90 -18.34 43.55
N VAL A 58 13.65 -19.21 42.84
CA VAL A 58 13.86 -20.61 43.25
C VAL A 58 14.69 -20.75 44.53
N GLN A 59 15.41 -19.70 44.96
CA GLN A 59 16.08 -19.71 46.27
C GLN A 59 15.08 -19.57 47.43
N ILE A 60 13.91 -18.98 47.18
CA ILE A 60 12.90 -18.69 48.20
C ILE A 60 11.72 -19.69 48.07
N TRP A 61 11.37 -20.08 46.84
CA TRP A 61 10.23 -20.94 46.50
C TRP A 61 10.68 -22.19 45.72
N SER A 62 9.75 -23.15 45.52
CA SER A 62 10.03 -24.31 44.66
C SER A 62 10.15 -23.93 43.17
N ALA A 63 10.91 -24.72 42.40
CA ALA A 63 11.07 -24.54 40.96
C ALA A 63 9.73 -24.48 40.20
N ILE A 64 8.78 -25.31 40.60
CA ILE A 64 7.44 -25.38 39.98
C ILE A 64 6.69 -24.07 40.20
N THR A 65 6.68 -23.56 41.44
CA THR A 65 5.99 -22.31 41.78
C THR A 65 6.67 -21.10 41.14
N ALA A 66 8.00 -21.10 41.09
CA ALA A 66 8.77 -20.05 40.43
C ALA A 66 8.44 -19.97 38.93
N ALA A 67 8.45 -21.10 38.22
CA ALA A 67 8.08 -21.17 36.81
C ALA A 67 6.63 -20.73 36.56
N ALA A 68 5.70 -21.12 37.44
CA ALA A 68 4.29 -20.71 37.32
C ALA A 68 4.12 -19.18 37.47
N ILE A 69 4.79 -18.57 38.46
CA ILE A 69 4.74 -17.11 38.68
C ILE A 69 5.36 -16.37 37.49
N LEU A 70 6.53 -16.80 37.01
CA LEU A 70 7.20 -16.19 35.86
C LEU A 70 6.37 -16.29 34.58
N GLY A 71 5.77 -17.46 34.33
CA GLY A 71 4.86 -17.66 33.21
C GLY A 71 3.65 -16.73 33.26
N ALA A 72 3.04 -16.56 34.44
CA ALA A 72 1.94 -15.61 34.63
C ALA A 72 2.37 -14.16 34.34
N VAL A 73 3.55 -13.74 34.83
CA VAL A 73 4.10 -12.42 34.56
C VAL A 73 4.35 -12.21 33.05
N ASN A 74 4.93 -13.19 32.36
CA ASN A 74 5.14 -13.14 30.91
C ASN A 74 3.82 -13.01 30.14
N PHE A 75 2.76 -13.72 30.56
CA PHE A 75 1.42 -13.55 29.98
C PHE A 75 0.87 -12.13 30.16
N VAL A 76 1.06 -11.53 31.35
CA VAL A 76 0.65 -10.15 31.61
C VAL A 76 1.41 -9.17 30.72
N ILE A 77 2.73 -9.35 30.57
CA ILE A 77 3.56 -8.54 29.67
C ILE A 77 3.07 -8.68 28.22
N ALA A 78 2.81 -9.91 27.75
CA ALA A 78 2.31 -10.16 26.41
C ALA A 78 0.94 -9.51 26.17
N ALA A 79 0.02 -9.60 27.14
CA ALA A 79 -1.29 -8.96 27.06
C ALA A 79 -1.17 -7.42 26.99
N ALA A 80 -0.28 -6.82 27.80
CA ALA A 80 -0.01 -5.39 27.76
C ALA A 80 0.56 -4.96 26.41
N LEU A 81 1.54 -5.69 25.87
CA LEU A 81 2.10 -5.43 24.55
C LEU A 81 1.05 -5.57 23.45
N PHE A 82 0.18 -6.57 23.53
CA PHE A 82 -0.92 -6.76 22.56
C PHE A 82 -1.91 -5.58 22.59
N LEU A 83 -2.30 -5.11 23.78
CA LEU A 83 -3.18 -3.93 23.93
C LEU A 83 -2.53 -2.66 23.39
N ILE A 84 -1.23 -2.45 23.64
CA ILE A 84 -0.49 -1.28 23.15
C ILE A 84 -0.31 -1.37 21.62
N ALA A 85 0.11 -2.52 21.10
CA ALA A 85 0.29 -2.75 19.67
C ALA A 85 -1.03 -2.62 18.90
N GLY A 86 -2.15 -3.08 19.47
CA GLY A 86 -3.48 -2.91 18.91
C GLY A 86 -3.97 -1.44 18.89
N ARG A 87 -3.37 -0.55 19.69
CA ARG A 87 -3.66 0.90 19.67
C ARG A 87 -2.69 1.72 18.83
N ALA A 88 -1.68 1.10 18.22
CA ALA A 88 -0.72 1.79 17.35
C ALA A 88 -1.44 2.40 16.12
N PRO A 89 -0.97 3.56 15.62
CA PRO A 89 -1.77 4.47 14.80
C PRO A 89 -2.08 3.86 13.43
N SER A 90 -3.30 3.34 13.31
CA SER A 90 -3.87 2.77 12.09
C SER A 90 -5.27 3.29 11.80
N GLY A 91 -5.94 3.97 12.75
CA GLY A 91 -7.25 4.58 12.52
C GLY A 91 -7.15 6.00 11.97
N ARG A 92 -6.62 6.93 12.76
CA ARG A 92 -6.64 8.37 12.45
C ARG A 92 -5.75 8.79 11.27
N ASP A 93 -4.61 8.12 11.10
CA ASP A 93 -3.66 8.44 10.01
C ASP A 93 -4.11 7.82 8.67
N ILE A 94 -4.89 6.73 8.71
CA ILE A 94 -5.52 6.14 7.52
C ILE A 94 -6.77 6.94 7.14
N GLU A 95 -7.55 7.42 8.10
CA GLU A 95 -8.70 8.29 7.87
C GLU A 95 -8.27 9.63 7.26
N LEU A 96 -7.22 10.28 7.78
CA LEU A 96 -6.64 11.48 7.18
C LEU A 96 -6.04 11.23 5.78
N ALA A 97 -5.41 10.07 5.55
CA ALA A 97 -4.91 9.71 4.23
C ALA A 97 -6.05 9.48 3.22
N ASN A 98 -7.18 8.93 3.68
CA ASN A 98 -8.37 8.74 2.85
C ASN A 98 -9.06 10.08 2.56
N GLU A 99 -9.19 10.96 3.54
CA GLU A 99 -9.73 12.32 3.34
C GLU A 99 -8.90 13.11 2.33
N ILE A 100 -7.56 13.04 2.40
CA ILE A 100 -6.67 13.71 1.44
C ILE A 100 -6.82 13.08 0.03
N HIS A 101 -7.01 11.77 -0.06
CA HIS A 101 -7.24 11.07 -1.32
C HIS A 101 -8.58 11.50 -1.96
N ASP A 102 -9.67 11.48 -1.20
CA ASP A 102 -10.99 11.87 -1.66
C ASP A 102 -11.03 13.34 -2.09
N THR A 103 -10.41 14.25 -1.31
CA THR A 103 -10.30 15.68 -1.66
C THR A 103 -9.49 15.88 -2.95
N SER A 104 -8.46 15.08 -3.17
CA SER A 104 -7.64 15.14 -4.39
C SER A 104 -8.39 14.60 -5.62
N ILE A 105 -9.22 13.56 -5.46
CA ILE A 105 -10.09 13.04 -6.52
C ILE A 105 -11.17 14.06 -6.87
N GLU A 106 -11.77 14.71 -5.88
CA GLU A 106 -12.78 15.75 -6.10
C GLU A 106 -12.19 16.96 -6.83
N ALA A 107 -10.97 17.39 -6.45
CA ALA A 107 -10.23 18.43 -7.16
C ALA A 107 -9.89 18.02 -8.61
N LEU A 108 -9.45 16.77 -8.84
CA LEU A 108 -9.21 16.21 -10.18
C LEU A 108 -10.49 16.14 -11.02
N GLN A 109 -11.65 15.84 -10.43
CA GLN A 109 -12.93 15.87 -11.12
C GLN A 109 -13.38 17.29 -11.48
N LEU A 110 -13.12 18.27 -10.60
CA LEU A 110 -13.40 19.67 -10.87
C LEU A 110 -12.51 20.20 -12.01
N GLU A 111 -11.22 19.87 -11.98
CA GLU A 111 -10.25 20.18 -13.02
C GLU A 111 -10.61 19.47 -14.34
N ALA A 112 -11.03 18.20 -14.30
CA ALA A 112 -11.49 17.46 -15.48
C ALA A 112 -12.77 18.05 -16.08
N ARG A 113 -13.72 18.51 -15.25
CA ARG A 113 -14.92 19.22 -15.71
C ARG A 113 -14.58 20.60 -16.26
N ALA A 114 -13.63 21.32 -15.68
CA ALA A 114 -13.15 22.60 -16.19
C ALA A 114 -12.39 22.43 -17.52
N LEU A 115 -11.60 21.38 -17.66
CA LEU A 115 -10.95 20.99 -18.91
C LEU A 115 -12.00 20.54 -19.95
N GLN A 116 -13.02 19.78 -19.55
CA GLN A 116 -14.13 19.39 -20.42
C GLN A 116 -14.96 20.60 -20.87
N ALA A 117 -15.18 21.59 -19.99
CA ALA A 117 -15.87 22.82 -20.32
C ALA A 117 -15.03 23.74 -21.22
N GLN A 118 -13.70 23.78 -21.02
CA GLN A 118 -12.78 24.48 -21.92
C GLN A 118 -12.70 23.79 -23.29
N VAL A 119 -12.70 22.45 -23.33
CA VAL A 119 -12.77 21.67 -24.58
C VAL A 119 -14.13 21.85 -25.24
N SER A 120 -15.25 21.79 -24.50
CA SER A 120 -16.61 21.98 -25.03
C SER A 120 -16.86 23.43 -25.50
N GLY A 121 -16.33 24.41 -24.78
CA GLY A 121 -16.36 25.83 -25.17
C GLY A 121 -15.51 26.12 -26.39
N ALA A 122 -14.34 25.47 -26.51
CA ALA A 122 -13.51 25.50 -27.71
C ALA A 122 -14.13 24.71 -28.89
N VAL A 123 -15.01 23.75 -28.63
CA VAL A 123 -15.67 22.93 -29.65
C VAL A 123 -16.78 23.69 -30.37
N HIS A 124 -17.44 24.64 -29.71
CA HIS A 124 -18.51 25.40 -30.35
C HIS A 124 -18.04 26.39 -31.43
N HIS A 125 -16.73 26.55 -31.70
CA HIS A 125 -16.24 27.54 -32.67
C HIS A 125 -15.11 27.13 -33.65
N PRO A 126 -14.63 25.86 -33.74
CA PRO A 126 -14.21 25.34 -35.06
C PRO A 126 -14.32 23.80 -35.21
N LEU A 127 -15.44 23.17 -34.83
CA LEU A 127 -15.67 21.74 -35.12
C LEU A 127 -16.33 21.44 -36.47
N SER A 128 -16.49 22.41 -37.38
CA SER A 128 -16.99 22.10 -38.74
C SER A 128 -15.95 21.42 -39.64
N THR A 129 -14.68 21.32 -39.22
CA THR A 129 -13.59 20.91 -40.13
C THR A 129 -12.88 19.61 -39.74
N ILE A 130 -13.04 19.08 -38.52
CA ILE A 130 -12.22 17.94 -38.02
C ILE A 130 -13.06 16.68 -37.68
N VAL A 131 -14.39 16.79 -37.68
CA VAL A 131 -15.33 15.70 -37.33
C VAL A 131 -15.13 14.38 -38.11
N PRO A 132 -14.77 14.35 -39.41
CA PRO A 132 -14.62 13.08 -40.14
C PRO A 132 -13.42 12.23 -39.70
N VAL A 133 -12.41 12.82 -39.05
CA VAL A 133 -11.12 12.14 -38.78
C VAL A 133 -11.08 11.49 -37.38
N LEU A 134 -11.87 11.97 -36.43
CA LEU A 134 -11.85 11.50 -35.04
C LEU A 134 -12.86 10.38 -34.73
N LEU A 135 -13.89 10.23 -35.58
CA LEU A 135 -14.88 9.16 -35.47
C LEU A 135 -14.29 7.73 -35.49
N PRO A 136 -13.31 7.38 -36.37
CA PRO A 136 -12.74 6.04 -36.38
C PRO A 136 -11.91 5.74 -35.12
N LEU A 137 -11.27 6.73 -34.50
CA LEU A 137 -10.45 6.53 -33.29
C LEU A 137 -11.32 6.20 -32.06
N ILE A 138 -12.43 6.92 -31.90
CA ILE A 138 -13.38 6.67 -30.80
C ILE A 138 -14.06 5.30 -31.00
N ALA A 139 -14.41 4.95 -32.24
CA ALA A 139 -14.99 3.64 -32.55
C ALA A 139 -14.02 2.49 -32.27
N ILE A 140 -12.71 2.67 -32.53
CA ILE A 140 -11.67 1.67 -32.21
C ILE A 140 -11.56 1.49 -30.69
N ILE A 141 -11.54 2.57 -29.90
CA ILE A 141 -11.44 2.51 -28.43
C ILE A 141 -12.67 1.82 -27.82
N ILE A 142 -13.88 2.12 -28.32
CA ILE A 142 -15.09 1.45 -27.83
C ILE A 142 -15.09 -0.04 -28.23
N LYS A 143 -14.60 -0.38 -29.41
CA LYS A 143 -14.51 -1.77 -29.89
C LYS A 143 -13.50 -2.59 -29.08
N THR A 144 -12.34 -2.02 -28.72
CA THR A 144 -11.35 -2.72 -27.89
C THR A 144 -11.86 -2.93 -26.47
N LEU A 145 -12.49 -1.93 -25.85
CA LEU A 145 -13.08 -2.08 -24.51
C LEU A 145 -14.22 -3.11 -24.48
N ARG A 146 -15.07 -3.15 -25.53
CA ARG A 146 -16.14 -4.15 -25.65
C ARG A 146 -15.59 -5.56 -25.86
N THR A 147 -14.49 -5.72 -26.59
CA THR A 147 -13.86 -7.04 -26.81
C THR A 147 -13.27 -7.58 -25.51
N THR A 148 -12.64 -6.72 -24.70
CA THR A 148 -12.08 -7.11 -23.40
C THR A 148 -13.17 -7.52 -22.42
N ALA A 149 -14.29 -6.77 -22.36
CA ALA A 149 -15.43 -7.08 -21.50
C ALA A 149 -16.15 -8.40 -21.89
N ARG A 150 -16.12 -8.77 -23.17
CA ARG A 150 -16.74 -10.03 -23.63
C ARG A 150 -15.86 -11.25 -23.35
N SER A 151 -14.54 -11.09 -23.46
CA SER A 151 -13.58 -12.14 -23.11
C SER A 151 -13.58 -12.49 -21.61
N SER A 152 -13.86 -11.52 -20.72
CA SER A 152 -13.98 -11.80 -19.29
C SER A 152 -15.28 -12.51 -18.93
N ASN A 153 -16.35 -12.27 -19.70
CA ASN A 153 -17.65 -12.90 -19.46
C ASN A 153 -17.67 -14.37 -19.90
N ASP A 154 -17.01 -14.70 -21.02
CA ASP A 154 -16.92 -16.09 -21.51
C ASP A 154 -16.04 -16.96 -20.61
N ALA A 155 -14.98 -16.40 -20.02
CA ALA A 155 -14.12 -17.09 -19.05
C ALA A 155 -14.86 -17.41 -17.74
N SER A 156 -15.69 -16.49 -17.24
CA SER A 156 -16.48 -16.71 -16.01
C SER A 156 -17.59 -17.76 -16.18
N SER A 157 -18.13 -17.94 -17.39
CA SER A 157 -19.14 -18.97 -17.68
C SER A 157 -18.55 -20.37 -17.90
N ALA A 158 -17.25 -20.50 -18.17
CA ALA A 158 -16.56 -21.78 -18.33
C ALA A 158 -16.16 -22.41 -16.98
N GLU A 159 -15.83 -21.59 -15.96
CA GLU A 159 -15.53 -22.07 -14.60
C GLU A 159 -16.78 -22.45 -13.79
N ALA A 160 -17.98 -21.99 -14.18
CA ALA A 160 -19.22 -22.33 -13.48
C ALA A 160 -19.88 -23.65 -13.93
N GLN A 161 -19.29 -24.37 -14.89
CA GLN A 161 -19.77 -25.67 -15.39
C GLN A 161 -18.75 -26.82 -15.25
N SER A 162 -17.68 -26.64 -14.46
CA SER A 162 -16.79 -27.73 -14.01
C SER A 162 -16.94 -27.95 -12.51
#